data_AF-A0A2E9SQX2-F1
#
_entry.id   AF-A0A2E9SQX2-F1
#
_cell.length_a   1.000
_cell.length_b   1.000
_cell.length_c   1.000
_cell.angle_alpha   90.00
_cell.angle_beta   90.00
_cell.angle_gamma   90.00
#
_symmetry.space_group_name_H-M   'P 1'
#
loop_
_entity.id
_entity.type
_entity.pdbx_description
1 polymer ?
#
loop_
_entity_poly.entity_id
_entity_poly.type
_entity_poly.pdbx_seq_one_letter_code
_entity_poly.pdbx_strand_id
1 'polypeptide(L)'
;MDLTHGDILDEDQALLSDVPMYINADKHYAPWSGCLHLQRDKGDKLDRRDYRIRLRDGRLGAIRIRKIISTNGAHHVEVLFEGLGRLSD
;
A
#
# COMPACT_ATOMS: atom_id res chain seq x y z
N MET A 1 -5.59 -7.79 -11.41
CA MET A 1 -4.79 -7.34 -10.25
C MET A 1 -3.36 -7.36 -10.72
N ASP A 2 -2.74 -6.18 -10.78
CA ASP A 2 -1.44 -6.00 -11.40
C ASP A 2 -0.37 -5.92 -10.31
N LEU A 3 0.71 -6.68 -10.48
CA LEU A 3 1.88 -6.60 -9.60
C LEU A 3 2.75 -5.42 -10.05
N THR A 4 3.02 -4.52 -9.13
CA THR A 4 3.95 -3.40 -9.31
C THR A 4 4.80 -3.22 -8.04
N HIS A 5 5.65 -2.21 -8.03
CA HIS A 5 6.32 -1.75 -6.81
C HIS A 5 6.05 -0.25 -6.62
N GLY A 6 6.29 0.24 -5.42
CA GLY A 6 6.19 1.67 -5.14
C GLY A 6 6.73 2.05 -3.79
N ASP A 7 6.71 3.35 -3.53
CA ASP A 7 7.05 3.90 -2.23
C ASP A 7 5.77 4.13 -1.43
N ILE A 8 5.86 3.93 -0.11
CA ILE A 8 4.87 4.40 0.86
C ILE A 8 5.45 5.67 1.47
N LEU A 9 4.66 6.74 1.41
CA LEU A 9 5.09 8.07 1.77
C LEU A 9 4.49 8.49 3.12
N ASP A 10 5.30 9.18 3.90
CA ASP A 10 4.92 9.96 5.05
C ASP A 10 5.33 11.42 4.82
N GLU A 11 4.37 12.36 4.88
CA GLU A 11 4.62 13.78 4.62
C GLU A 11 5.47 14.02 3.35
N ASP A 12 5.13 13.30 2.27
CA ASP A 12 5.81 13.28 0.96
C ASP A 12 7.26 12.73 0.94
N GLN A 13 7.77 12.23 2.07
CA GLN A 13 9.02 11.48 2.13
C GLN A 13 8.76 9.97 2.08
N ALA A 14 9.66 9.21 1.44
CA ALA A 14 9.53 7.77 1.40
C ALA A 14 9.81 7.16 2.80
N LEU A 15 8.76 6.69 3.46
CA LEU A 15 8.85 5.90 4.69
C LEU A 15 9.32 4.48 4.39
N LEU A 16 8.80 3.90 3.30
CA LEU A 16 9.21 2.62 2.75
C LEU A 16 9.39 2.76 1.24
N SER A 17 10.47 2.19 0.71
CA SER A 17 10.78 2.24 -0.72
C SER A 17 10.75 0.87 -1.37
N ASP A 18 10.42 0.86 -2.66
CA ASP A 18 10.36 -0.33 -3.52
C ASP A 18 9.58 -1.50 -2.92
N VAL A 19 8.42 -1.19 -2.34
CA VAL A 19 7.50 -2.16 -1.74
C VAL A 19 6.74 -2.88 -2.85
N PRO A 20 6.70 -4.23 -2.87
CA PRO A 20 5.82 -4.97 -3.76
C PRO A 20 4.34 -4.68 -3.45
N MET A 21 3.59 -4.31 -4.48
CA MET A 21 2.18 -3.95 -4.37
C MET A 21 1.35 -4.68 -5.40
N TYR A 22 0.24 -5.26 -4.96
CA TYR A 22 -0.80 -5.75 -5.84
C TYR A 22 -1.89 -4.69 -5.93
N ILE A 23 -2.13 -4.14 -7.11
CA ILE A 23 -3.15 -3.12 -7.33
C ILE A 23 -4.36 -3.74 -8.03
N ASN A 24 -5.54 -3.49 -7.48
CA ASN A 24 -6.80 -3.84 -8.08
C ASN A 24 -7.62 -2.58 -8.37
N ALA A 25 -7.75 -2.23 -9.64
CA ALA A 25 -8.55 -1.08 -10.08
C ALA A 25 -10.00 -1.46 -10.44
N ASP A 26 -10.46 -2.69 -10.15
CA ASP A 26 -11.82 -3.11 -10.51
C ASP A 26 -12.90 -2.45 -9.64
N LYS A 27 -13.85 -1.85 -10.36
CA LYS A 27 -14.83 -0.88 -9.87
C LYS A 27 -16.05 -1.55 -9.23
N HIS A 28 -16.07 -1.70 -7.91
CA HIS A 28 -17.33 -2.04 -7.21
C HIS A 28 -17.56 -1.24 -5.92
N TYR A 29 -16.53 -1.02 -5.08
CA TYR A 29 -16.71 -0.37 -3.76
C TYR A 29 -15.70 0.73 -3.42
N ALA A 30 -14.51 0.72 -4.00
CA ALA A 30 -13.51 1.78 -3.92
C ALA A 30 -12.99 2.08 -5.33
N PRO A 31 -12.46 3.29 -5.60
CA PRO A 31 -11.92 3.62 -6.93
C PRO A 31 -10.79 2.68 -7.36
N TRP A 32 -10.06 2.14 -6.37
CA TRP A 32 -9.07 1.08 -6.49
C TRP A 32 -8.75 0.57 -5.07
N SER A 33 -8.11 -0.59 -4.98
CA SER A 33 -7.64 -1.20 -3.74
C SER A 33 -6.35 -1.96 -3.98
N GLY A 34 -5.76 -2.50 -2.93
CA GLY A 34 -4.58 -3.33 -3.11
C GLY A 34 -4.08 -3.99 -1.84
N CYS A 35 -2.94 -4.65 -2.01
CA CYS A 35 -2.21 -5.33 -0.95
C CYS A 35 -0.74 -4.96 -1.04
N LEU A 36 -0.15 -4.55 0.09
CA LEU A 36 1.29 -4.41 0.25
C LEU A 36 1.85 -5.70 0.84
N HIS A 37 2.96 -6.19 0.28
CA HIS A 37 3.68 -7.33 0.84
C HIS A 37 4.96 -6.83 1.50
N LEU A 38 5.02 -6.91 2.83
CA LEU A 38 6.11 -6.32 3.62
C LEU A 38 6.83 -7.38 4.44
N GLN A 39 8.12 -7.16 4.71
CA GLN A 39 8.76 -7.79 5.86
C GLN A 39 8.14 -7.25 7.15
N ARG A 40 8.10 -8.07 8.20
CA ARG A 40 7.40 -7.75 9.44
C ARG A 40 7.87 -6.44 10.08
N ASP A 41 9.17 -6.22 10.16
CA ASP A 41 9.82 -5.02 10.68
C ASP A 41 9.45 -3.74 9.88
N LYS A 42 9.25 -3.87 8.57
CA LYS A 42 8.74 -2.77 7.72
C LYS A 42 7.26 -2.53 7.97
N GLY A 43 6.48 -3.59 8.19
CA GLY A 43 5.07 -3.50 8.54
C GLY A 43 4.82 -2.73 9.84
N ASP A 44 5.70 -2.91 10.83
CA ASP A 44 5.61 -2.21 12.12
C ASP A 44 5.81 -0.68 12.00
N LYS A 45 6.37 -0.19 10.88
CA LYS A 45 6.47 1.25 10.58
C LYS A 45 5.15 1.85 10.10
N LEU A 46 4.16 1.03 9.73
CA LEU A 46 2.83 1.48 9.32
C LEU A 46 1.89 1.58 10.53
N ASP A 47 2.12 2.60 11.36
CA ASP A 47 1.41 2.87 12.62
C ASP A 47 0.15 3.75 12.47
N ARG A 48 -0.04 4.37 11.30
CA ARG A 48 -1.21 5.19 10.97
C ARG A 48 -2.19 4.44 10.09
N ARG A 49 -3.37 5.02 9.94
CA ARG A 49 -4.43 4.45 9.08
C ARG A 49 -4.31 4.92 7.63
N ASP A 50 -3.85 6.14 7.41
CA ASP A 50 -3.86 6.78 6.10
C ASP A 50 -2.42 7.12 5.68
N TYR A 51 -2.11 6.85 4.41
CA TYR A 51 -0.79 7.09 3.80
C TYR A 51 -0.95 7.58 2.37
N ARG A 52 0.14 8.07 1.78
CA ARG A 52 0.26 8.21 0.32
C ARG A 52 1.16 7.11 -0.22
N ILE A 53 0.94 6.71 -1.46
CA ILE A 53 1.86 5.85 -2.20
C ILE A 53 2.28 6.53 -3.50
N ARG A 54 3.47 6.19 -3.95
CA ARG A 54 3.99 6.51 -5.27
C ARG A 54 4.31 5.21 -5.99
N LEU A 55 3.55 4.89 -7.02
CA LEU A 55 3.80 3.72 -7.85
C LEU A 55 5.08 3.93 -8.68
N ARG A 56 5.72 2.85 -9.09
CA ARG A 56 6.96 2.87 -9.90
C ARG A 56 6.80 3.63 -11.21
N ASP A 57 5.60 3.69 -11.76
CA ASP A 57 5.28 4.45 -12.98
C ASP A 57 5.08 5.96 -12.72
N GLY A 58 5.25 6.41 -11.47
CA GLY A 58 5.16 7.82 -11.06
C GLY A 58 3.80 8.23 -10.51
N ARG A 59 2.76 7.40 -10.67
CA ARG A 59 1.41 7.74 -10.19
C ARG A 59 1.34 7.81 -8.67
N LEU A 60 0.63 8.81 -8.16
CA LEU A 60 0.44 9.05 -6.74
C LEU A 60 -0.98 8.70 -6.32
N GLY A 61 -1.14 8.13 -5.13
CA GLY A 61 -2.46 7.81 -4.58
C GLY A 61 -2.49 7.98 -3.08
N ALA A 62 -3.58 8.52 -2.55
CA ALA A 62 -3.87 8.42 -1.12
C ALA A 62 -4.50 7.04 -0.85
N ILE A 63 -4.10 6.38 0.23
CA ILE A 63 -4.61 5.08 0.63
C ILE A 63 -5.03 5.09 2.09
N ARG A 64 -5.98 4.22 2.41
CA ARG A 64 -6.39 3.91 3.77
C ARG A 64 -6.17 2.42 4.04
N ILE A 65 -5.35 2.12 5.03
CA ILE A 65 -5.16 0.76 5.53
C ILE A 65 -6.48 0.27 6.13
N ARG A 66 -6.90 -0.91 5.68
CA ARG A 66 -8.13 -1.58 6.11
C ARG A 66 -7.84 -2.74 7.04
N LYS A 67 -6.76 -3.47 6.78
CA LYS A 67 -6.39 -4.64 7.57
C LYS A 67 -4.91 -4.93 7.42
N ILE A 68 -4.27 -5.27 8.53
CA ILE A 68 -2.95 -5.87 8.55
C ILE A 68 -3.14 -7.35 8.88
N ILE A 69 -2.66 -8.23 8.00
CA ILE A 69 -2.70 -9.67 8.16
C ILE A 69 -1.28 -10.12 8.51
N SER A 70 -1.14 -10.68 9.69
CA SER A 70 0.12 -11.19 10.22
C SER A 70 -0.13 -12.56 10.84
N THR A 71 0.57 -13.58 10.38
CA THR A 71 0.53 -14.92 10.99
C THR A 71 1.68 -15.04 11.98
N ASN A 72 1.45 -15.68 13.13
CA ASN A 72 2.50 -15.91 14.12
C ASN A 72 3.66 -16.69 13.51
N GLY A 73 4.89 -16.21 13.72
CA GLY A 73 6.10 -16.79 13.15
C GLY A 73 6.36 -16.41 11.67
N ALA A 74 5.45 -15.68 11.01
CA ALA A 74 5.72 -15.19 9.66
C ALA A 74 6.69 -14.01 9.68
N HIS A 75 7.70 -14.06 8.80
CA HIS A 75 8.63 -12.96 8.53
C HIS A 75 8.01 -11.83 7.69
N HIS A 76 6.79 -12.03 7.21
CA HIS A 76 6.08 -11.13 6.31
C HIS A 76 4.70 -10.76 6.85
N VAL A 77 4.20 -9.61 6.43
CA VAL A 77 2.84 -9.16 6.68
C VAL A 77 2.22 -8.66 5.39
N GLU A 78 0.91 -8.87 5.27
CA GLU A 78 0.11 -8.35 4.17
C GLU A 78 -0.74 -7.19 4.67
N VAL A 79 -0.67 -6.05 3.99
CA VAL A 79 -1.42 -4.86 4.37
C VAL A 79 -2.42 -4.56 3.27
N LEU A 80 -3.70 -4.81 3.57
CA LEU A 80 -4.81 -4.50 2.69
C LEU A 80 -5.19 -3.03 2.83
N PHE A 81 -5.35 -2.35 1.70
CA PHE A 81 -5.74 -0.95 1.67
C PHE A 81 -6.81 -0.68 0.60
N GLU A 82 -7.50 0.44 0.77
CA GLU A 82 -8.37 1.04 -0.25
C GLU A 82 -7.79 2.39 -0.70
N GLY A 83 -7.97 2.71 -1.97
CA GLY A 83 -7.61 4.01 -2.53
C GLY A 83 -8.62 5.09 -2.14
N LEU A 84 -8.13 6.25 -1.70
CA LEU A 84 -8.92 7.44 -1.44
C LEU A 84 -8.87 8.32 -2.70
N GLY A 85 -9.94 8.28 -3.49
CA GLY A 85 -10.00 8.97 -4.79
C GLY A 85 -9.25 8.22 -5.90
N ARG A 86 -8.93 8.92 -6.99
CA ARG A 86 -8.22 8.34 -8.15
C ARG A 86 -6.70 8.39 -7.93
N LEU A 87 -5.98 7.44 -8.53
CA LEU A 87 -4.55 7.61 -8.76
C LEU A 87 -4.33 8.82 -9.67
N SER A 88 -3.26 9.58 -9.44
CA SER A 88 -2.86 10.62 -10.37
C SER A 88 -2.56 9.99 -11.73
N ASP A 89 -2.79 10.76 -12.79
CA ASP A 89 -2.33 10.42 -14.13
C ASP A 89 -0.80 10.63 -14.25
#